data_AF-A0AAX2FC58-F1
#
_entry.id   AF-A0AAX2FC58-F1
#
_cell.length_a   1.000
_cell.length_b   1.000
_cell.length_c   1.000
_cell.angle_alpha   90.00
_cell.angle_beta   90.00
_cell.angle_gamma   90.00
#
_symmetry.space_group_name_H-M   'P 1'
#
loop_
_entity.id
_entity.type
_entity.pdbx_description
1 polymer ?
#
loop_
_entity_poly.entity_id
_entity_poly.type
_entity_poly.pdbx_seq_one_letter_code
_entity_poly.pdbx_strand_id
1 'polypeptide(L)'
;MKKWIIAIIYCSLLTTFSYLSIKTVLLSATTSTSFPNLHFFVGMFGLTFGIWLFVFGIRKYILFATEDEKERRKLKTMFSIISVLSCYIATLLFFI
;
A
#
# COMPACT_ATOMS: atom_id res chain seq x y z
N MET A 1 -10.01 19.35 -6.78
CA MET A 1 -10.03 19.36 -5.30
C MET A 1 -10.28 17.97 -4.72
N LYS A 2 -11.49 17.37 -4.84
CA LYS A 2 -11.83 16.07 -4.22
C LYS A 2 -10.88 14.90 -4.59
N LYS A 3 -10.46 14.81 -5.85
CA LYS A 3 -9.56 13.73 -6.35
C LYS A 3 -8.18 13.73 -5.68
N TRP A 4 -7.62 14.91 -5.40
CA TRP A 4 -6.30 15.08 -4.79
C TRP A 4 -6.31 14.73 -3.30
N ILE A 5 -7.37 15.09 -2.58
CA ILE A 5 -7.54 14.73 -1.16
C ILE A 5 -7.57 13.21 -1.00
N ILE A 6 -8.32 12.52 -1.87
CA ILE A 6 -8.42 11.05 -1.86
C ILE A 6 -7.05 10.42 -2.18
N ALA A 7 -6.30 10.99 -3.11
CA ALA A 7 -4.95 10.53 -3.43
C ALA A 7 -3.98 10.68 -2.25
N ILE A 8 -4.06 11.78 -1.50
CA ILE A 8 -3.24 12.00 -0.29
C ILE A 8 -3.62 11.01 0.81
N ILE A 9 -4.91 10.82 1.08
CA ILE A 9 -5.41 9.85 2.07
C ILE A 9 -4.98 8.44 1.69
N TYR A 10 -5.09 8.09 0.41
CA TYR A 10 -4.62 6.80 -0.09
C TYR A 10 -3.11 6.63 0.12
N CYS A 11 -2.33 7.64 -0.24
CA CYS A 11 -0.88 7.62 -0.09
C CYS A 11 -0.46 7.45 1.37
N SER A 12 -1.06 8.21 2.29
CA SER A 12 -0.74 8.11 3.72
C SER A 12 -1.10 6.74 4.28
N LEU A 13 -2.33 6.25 4.03
CA LEU A 13 -2.77 4.93 4.49
C LEU A 13 -1.88 3.81 3.93
N LEU A 14 -1.58 3.83 2.63
CA LEU A 14 -0.74 2.81 2.01
C LEU A 14 0.69 2.85 2.54
N THR A 15 1.25 4.04 2.77
CA THR A 15 2.60 4.20 3.31
C THR A 15 2.66 3.67 4.74
N THR A 16 1.73 4.07 5.61
CA THR A 16 1.68 3.59 7.01
C THR A 16 1.47 2.08 7.07
N PHE A 17 0.56 1.55 6.26
CA PHE A 17 0.30 0.11 6.21
C PHE A 17 1.51 -0.68 5.72
N SER A 18 2.16 -0.21 4.66
CA SER A 18 3.38 -0.83 4.12
C SER A 18 4.50 -0.80 5.13
N TYR A 19 4.72 0.35 5.80
CA TYR A 19 5.76 0.50 6.83
C TYR A 19 5.54 -0.47 7.99
N LEU A 20 4.33 -0.54 8.56
CA LEU A 20 4.03 -1.44 9.67
C LEU A 20 4.22 -2.92 9.28
N SER A 21 3.80 -3.28 8.07
CA SER A 21 3.91 -4.66 7.59
C SER A 21 5.37 -5.05 7.33
N ILE A 22 6.14 -4.19 6.65
CA ILE A 22 7.58 -4.37 6.41
C ILE A 22 8.31 -4.48 7.75
N LYS A 23 8.04 -3.57 8.70
CA LYS A 23 8.61 -3.60 10.05
C LYS A 23 8.31 -4.92 10.77
N THR A 24 7.08 -5.43 10.68
CA THR A 24 6.67 -6.69 11.32
C THR A 24 7.40 -7.88 10.71
N VAL A 25 7.52 -7.93 9.38
CA VAL A 25 8.25 -8.99 8.67
C VAL A 25 9.74 -8.99 9.05
N LEU A 26 10.37 -7.82 9.06
CA LEU A 26 11.80 -7.67 9.41
C LEU A 26 12.07 -7.98 10.88
N LEU A 27 11.26 -7.47 11.81
CA LEU A 27 11.41 -7.76 13.24
C LEU A 27 11.22 -9.26 13.53
N SER A 28 10.35 -9.90 12.76
CA SER A 28 10.17 -11.35 12.83
C SER A 28 11.35 -12.13 12.27
N ALA A 29 12.14 -11.57 11.35
CA ALA A 29 13.32 -12.21 10.79
C ALA A 29 14.57 -12.04 11.68
N THR A 30 14.62 -10.98 12.50
CA THR A 30 15.73 -10.72 13.43
C THR A 30 15.57 -11.42 14.78
N THR A 31 14.39 -11.95 15.08
CA THR A 31 14.13 -12.73 16.30
C THR A 31 14.61 -14.18 16.10
N SER A 32 15.63 -14.58 16.86
CA SER A 32 16.39 -15.83 16.72
C SER A 32 15.64 -17.11 17.15
N THR A 33 14.40 -16.98 17.62
CA THR A 33 13.60 -18.11 18.08
C THR A 33 12.61 -18.53 16.98
N SER A 34 12.93 -19.63 16.28
CA SER A 34 12.04 -20.34 15.34
C SER A 34 11.44 -19.47 14.23
N PHE A 35 12.29 -18.97 13.33
CA PHE A 35 11.84 -18.44 12.05
C PHE A 35 11.53 -19.60 11.07
N PRO A 36 10.40 -19.56 10.33
CA PRO A 36 9.34 -18.54 10.33
C PRO A 36 8.36 -18.71 11.50
N ASN A 37 7.98 -17.59 12.13
CA ASN A 37 7.01 -17.55 13.23
C ASN A 37 5.66 -16.96 12.78
N LEU A 38 4.64 -16.99 13.65
CA LEU A 38 3.30 -16.46 13.35
C LEU A 38 3.35 -14.99 12.88
N HIS A 39 4.21 -14.15 13.46
CA HIS A 39 4.34 -12.74 13.09
C HIS A 39 4.87 -12.55 11.66
N PHE A 40 5.77 -13.42 11.20
CA PHE A 40 6.21 -13.42 9.80
C PHE A 40 5.03 -13.66 8.85
N PHE A 41 4.22 -14.69 9.11
CA PHE A 41 3.05 -14.99 8.28
C PHE A 41 2.03 -13.86 8.32
N VAL A 42 1.74 -13.30 9.50
CA VAL A 42 0.83 -12.15 9.64
C VAL A 42 1.33 -10.94 8.87
N GLY A 43 2.63 -10.65 8.91
CA GLY A 43 3.23 -9.55 8.14
C GLY A 43 3.13 -9.76 6.63
N MET A 44 3.38 -10.98 6.15
CA MET A 44 3.27 -11.36 4.73
C MET A 44 1.83 -11.35 4.22
N PHE A 45 0.90 -11.93 4.98
CA PHE A 45 -0.53 -11.90 4.67
C PHE A 45 -1.07 -10.47 4.74
N GLY A 46 -0.64 -9.68 5.73
CA GLY A 46 -0.94 -8.26 5.83
C GLY A 46 -0.53 -7.50 4.57
N LEU A 47 0.74 -7.60 4.16
CA LEU A 47 1.24 -6.99 2.93
C LEU A 47 0.41 -7.36 1.70
N THR A 48 0.21 -8.67 1.48
CA THR A 48 -0.47 -9.16 0.27
C THR A 48 -1.96 -8.83 0.25
N PHE A 49 -2.72 -9.15 1.29
CA PHE A 49 -4.16 -8.85 1.36
C PHE A 49 -4.43 -7.35 1.50
N GLY A 50 -3.62 -6.63 2.25
CA GLY A 50 -3.77 -5.18 2.42
C GLY A 50 -3.58 -4.44 1.10
N ILE A 51 -2.50 -4.72 0.37
CA ILE A 51 -2.29 -4.15 -0.97
C ILE A 51 -3.46 -4.52 -1.88
N TRP A 52 -3.95 -5.75 -1.82
CA TRP A 52 -5.09 -6.19 -2.65
C TRP A 52 -6.38 -5.41 -2.34
N LEU A 53 -6.70 -5.20 -1.06
CA LEU A 53 -7.83 -4.37 -0.62
C LEU A 53 -7.71 -2.92 -1.09
N PHE A 54 -6.51 -2.34 -0.99
CA PHE A 54 -6.22 -0.99 -1.48
C PHE A 54 -6.42 -0.86 -3.00
N VAL A 55 -5.93 -1.83 -3.76
CA VAL A 55 -6.13 -1.90 -5.22
C VAL A 55 -7.62 -2.05 -5.57
N PHE A 56 -8.35 -2.89 -4.85
CA PHE A 56 -9.78 -3.07 -5.06
C PHE A 56 -10.57 -1.79 -4.75
N GLY A 57 -10.25 -1.12 -3.64
CA GLY A 57 -10.84 0.15 -3.23
C GLY A 57 -10.63 1.25 -4.26
N ILE A 58 -9.40 1.43 -4.75
CA ILE A 58 -9.12 2.39 -5.82
C ILE A 58 -9.84 2.03 -7.10
N ARG A 59 -9.83 0.75 -7.51
CA ARG A 59 -10.48 0.33 -8.75
C ARG A 59 -11.96 0.70 -8.72
N LYS A 60 -12.66 0.46 -7.60
CA LYS A 60 -14.03 0.91 -7.39
C LYS A 60 -14.14 2.44 -7.46
N TYR A 61 -13.29 3.17 -6.72
CA TYR A 61 -13.30 4.63 -6.72
C TYR A 61 -13.14 5.21 -8.15
N ILE A 62 -12.15 4.75 -8.92
CA ILE A 62 -11.93 5.20 -10.30
C ILE A 62 -13.14 4.88 -11.17
N LEU A 63 -13.79 3.73 -10.95
CA LEU A 63 -14.95 3.31 -11.72
C LEU A 63 -16.16 4.20 -11.46
N PHE A 64 -16.35 4.66 -10.22
CA PHE A 64 -17.38 5.62 -9.83
C PHE A 64 -17.04 7.08 -10.16
N ALA A 65 -15.76 7.45 -10.17
CA ALA A 65 -15.34 8.85 -10.27
C ALA A 65 -15.41 9.43 -11.69
N THR A 66 -15.40 8.59 -12.73
CA THR A 66 -15.53 9.02 -14.13
C THR A 66 -16.01 7.89 -15.04
N GLU A 67 -16.89 8.24 -15.97
CA GLU A 67 -17.35 7.38 -17.07
C GLU A 67 -16.41 7.46 -18.28
N ASP A 68 -15.61 8.53 -18.40
CA ASP A 68 -14.66 8.72 -19.49
C ASP A 68 -13.47 7.75 -19.38
N GLU A 69 -13.25 6.97 -20.43
CA GLU A 69 -12.21 5.94 -20.44
C GLU A 69 -10.79 6.53 -20.41
N LYS A 70 -10.58 7.69 -21.05
CA LYS A 70 -9.29 8.38 -21.14
C LYS A 70 -8.93 8.98 -19.77
N GLU A 71 -9.89 9.57 -19.09
CA GLU A 71 -9.70 10.09 -17.72
C GLU A 71 -9.49 8.94 -16.71
N ARG A 72 -10.23 7.83 -16.87
CA ARG A 72 -10.05 6.61 -16.08
C ARG A 72 -8.64 6.03 -16.22
N ARG A 73 -8.08 5.97 -17.43
CA ARG A 73 -6.67 5.53 -17.64
C ARG A 73 -5.68 6.48 -16.94
N LYS A 74 -5.87 7.79 -17.05
CA LYS A 74 -5.04 8.79 -16.35
C LYS A 74 -5.04 8.60 -14.84
N LEU A 75 -6.22 8.40 -14.24
CA LEU A 75 -6.37 8.15 -12.81
C LEU A 75 -5.68 6.85 -12.39
N LYS A 76 -5.84 5.76 -13.15
CA LYS A 76 -5.16 4.48 -12.87
C LYS A 76 -3.64 4.66 -12.84
N THR A 77 -3.07 5.34 -13.84
CA THR A 77 -1.62 5.59 -13.89
C THR A 77 -1.15 6.43 -12.70
N MET A 78 -1.88 7.50 -12.36
CA MET A 78 -1.54 8.34 -11.21
C MET A 78 -1.54 7.56 -9.90
N PHE A 79 -2.60 6.79 -9.62
CA PHE A 79 -2.66 5.96 -8.41
C PHE A 79 -1.61 4.86 -8.40
N SER A 80 -1.24 4.31 -9.56
CA SER A 80 -0.15 3.34 -9.68
C SER A 80 1.20 3.95 -9.28
N ILE A 81 1.51 5.16 -9.79
CA ILE A 81 2.74 5.88 -9.45
C ILE A 81 2.79 6.18 -7.94
N ILE A 82 1.68 6.66 -7.37
CA ILE A 82 1.57 6.94 -5.92
C ILE A 82 1.77 5.65 -5.10
N SER A 83 1.27 4.51 -5.57
CA SER A 83 1.43 3.23 -4.88
C SER A 83 2.90 2.79 -4.84
N VAL A 84 3.64 2.96 -5.95
CA VAL A 84 5.08 2.66 -5.98
C VAL A 84 5.85 3.63 -5.08
N LEU A 85 5.55 4.92 -5.15
CA LEU A 85 6.21 5.94 -4.32
C LEU A 85 5.96 5.72 -2.82
N SER A 86 4.74 5.41 -2.42
CA SER A 86 4.41 5.13 -1.01
C SER A 86 5.14 3.88 -0.49
N CYS A 87 5.24 2.83 -1.30
CA CYS A 87 6.00 1.64 -0.93
C CYS A 87 7.50 1.96 -0.81
N TYR A 88 8.05 2.77 -1.71
CA TYR A 88 9.44 3.23 -1.67
C TYR A 88 9.73 4.10 -0.43
N ILE A 89 8.84 5.03 -0.11
CA ILE A 89 8.94 5.85 1.11
C ILE A 89 8.85 4.97 2.36
N ALA A 90 7.95 3.98 2.40
CA ALA A 90 7.83 3.05 3.51
C ALA A 90 9.13 2.24 3.72
N THR A 91 9.80 1.83 2.64
CA THR A 91 11.12 1.19 2.76
C THR A 91 12.20 2.17 3.25
N LEU A 92 12.24 3.40 2.73
CA LEU A 92 13.21 4.41 3.18
C LEU A 92 13.04 4.75 4.67
N LEU A 93 11.80 4.93 5.13
CA LEU A 93 11.47 5.20 6.53
C LEU A 93 11.87 4.08 7.49
N PHE A 94 12.12 2.87 6.98
CA PHE A 94 12.65 1.78 7.80
C PHE A 94 14.17 1.90 8.03
N PHE A 95 14.91 2.46 7.07
CA PHE A 95 16.37 2.59 7.14
C PHE A 95 16.86 3.87 7.85
N ILE A 96 15.94 4.80 8.16
CA ILE A 96 16.18 6.00 8.96
C ILE A 96 15.88 5.69 10.43
#